data_AF-A0A2S9GLF2-F1
#
_entry.id   AF-A0A2S9GLF2-F1
#
_cell.length_a   1.000
_cell.length_b   1.000
_cell.length_c   1.000
_cell.angle_alpha   90.00
_cell.angle_beta   90.00
_cell.angle_gamma   90.00
#
_symmetry.space_group_name_H-M   'P 1'
#
loop_
_entity.id
_entity.type
_entity.pdbx_description
1 polymer ?
#
loop_
_entity_poly.entity_id
_entity_poly.type
_entity_poly.pdbx_seq_one_letter_code
_entity_poly.pdbx_strand_id
1 'polypeptide(L)'
;YRRVHAELTLGMGVTVCPRTVSVLMTLAGIYGLPGPVRIKRLRGVVTADDLVNRKFHRLAPNELWVTDITQHRTREGWLYCC
;
A
#
# COMPACT_ATOMS: atom_id res chain seq x y z
N TYR A 1 -15.13 -13.17 -4.16
CA TYR A 1 -15.82 -12.80 -5.41
C TYR A 1 -15.23 -11.61 -6.15
N ARG A 2 -14.92 -10.45 -5.53
CA ARG A 2 -14.52 -9.22 -6.27
C ARG A 2 -13.39 -9.40 -7.29
N ARG A 3 -12.26 -10.02 -6.91
CA ARG A 3 -11.13 -10.27 -7.83
C ARG A 3 -11.51 -11.25 -8.95
N VAL A 4 -12.20 -12.34 -8.60
CA VAL A 4 -12.68 -13.34 -9.57
C VAL A 4 -13.68 -12.74 -10.55
N HIS A 5 -14.60 -11.90 -10.07
CA HIS A 5 -15.55 -11.19 -10.92
C HIS A 5 -14.85 -10.22 -11.87
N ALA A 6 -13.84 -9.48 -11.39
CA ALA A 6 -13.03 -8.61 -12.23
C ALA A 6 -12.24 -9.40 -13.27
N GLU A 7 -11.64 -10.54 -12.92
CA GLU A 7 -10.93 -11.40 -13.87
C GLU A 7 -11.88 -11.95 -14.95
N LEU A 8 -13.05 -12.46 -14.54
CA LEU A 8 -14.05 -12.98 -15.47
C LEU A 8 -14.54 -11.89 -16.44
N THR A 9 -14.84 -10.69 -15.94
CA THR A 9 -15.41 -9.61 -16.77
C THR A 9 -14.36 -8.83 -17.57
N LEU A 10 -13.24 -8.44 -16.95
CA LEU A 10 -12.21 -7.60 -17.57
C LEU A 10 -11.11 -8.41 -18.25
N GLY A 11 -10.70 -9.54 -17.66
CA GLY A 11 -9.64 -10.40 -18.21
C GLY A 11 -10.16 -11.36 -19.29
N MET A 12 -11.32 -11.98 -19.04
CA MET A 12 -11.87 -13.04 -19.88
C MET A 12 -13.09 -12.61 -20.71
N GLY A 13 -13.62 -11.39 -20.52
CA GLY A 13 -14.78 -10.88 -21.26
C GLY A 13 -16.11 -11.60 -20.96
N VAL A 14 -16.17 -12.40 -19.91
CA VAL A 14 -17.34 -13.17 -19.50
C VAL A 14 -18.33 -12.24 -18.80
N THR A 15 -19.53 -12.10 -19.38
CA THR A 15 -20.60 -11.27 -18.80
C THR A 15 -21.29 -12.04 -17.67
N VAL A 16 -20.97 -11.73 -16.42
CA VAL A 16 -21.56 -12.34 -15.23
C VAL A 16 -21.90 -11.30 -14.17
N CYS A 17 -23.00 -11.50 -13.46
CA CYS A 17 -23.35 -10.62 -12.35
C CYS A 17 -22.48 -10.92 -11.12
N PRO A 18 -22.06 -9.89 -10.34
CA PRO A 18 -21.22 -10.10 -9.15
C PRO A 18 -21.84 -11.04 -8.12
N ARG A 19 -23.17 -11.06 -8.01
CA ARG A 19 -23.92 -11.90 -7.07
C ARG A 19 -23.82 -13.38 -7.43
N THR A 20 -23.93 -13.73 -8.70
CA THR A 20 -23.76 -15.11 -9.19
C THR A 20 -22.37 -15.63 -8.85
N VAL A 21 -21.32 -14.84 -9.12
CA VAL A 21 -19.95 -15.20 -8.76
C VAL A 21 -19.81 -15.41 -7.25
N SER A 22 -20.42 -14.54 -6.43
CA SER A 22 -20.40 -14.71 -4.97
C SER A 22 -21.08 -16.00 -4.51
N VAL A 23 -22.26 -16.32 -5.04
CA VAL A 23 -22.99 -17.54 -4.67
C VAL A 23 -22.22 -18.79 -5.09
N LEU A 24 -21.73 -18.84 -6.34
CA LEU A 24 -20.97 -19.98 -6.84
C LEU A 24 -19.66 -20.20 -6.09
N MET A 25 -18.93 -19.12 -5.76
CA MET A 25 -17.73 -19.23 -4.94
C MET A 25 -18.04 -19.78 -3.54
N THR A 26 -19.13 -19.34 -2.90
CA THR A 26 -19.56 -19.88 -1.60
C THR A 26 -19.91 -21.36 -1.70
N LEU A 27 -20.69 -21.76 -2.69
CA LEU A 27 -21.07 -23.17 -2.91
C LEU A 27 -19.86 -24.06 -3.19
N ALA A 28 -18.87 -23.53 -3.90
CA ALA A 28 -17.63 -24.24 -4.22
C ALA A 28 -16.57 -24.18 -3.09
N GLY A 29 -16.83 -23.47 -1.98
CA GLY A 29 -15.85 -23.27 -0.91
C GLY A 29 -14.60 -22.49 -1.33
N ILE A 30 -14.71 -21.67 -2.38
CA ILE A 30 -13.60 -20.85 -2.91
C ILE A 30 -13.65 -19.48 -2.25
N TYR A 31 -12.56 -19.09 -1.61
CA TYR A 31 -12.42 -17.79 -0.96
C TYR A 31 -11.40 -16.92 -1.67
N GLY A 32 -11.62 -15.61 -1.66
CA GLY A 32 -10.63 -14.66 -2.16
C GLY A 32 -9.52 -14.46 -1.14
N LEU A 33 -8.32 -14.11 -1.62
CA LEU A 33 -7.24 -13.64 -0.74
C LEU A 33 -7.71 -12.46 0.12
N PRO A 34 -7.23 -12.34 1.37
CA PRO A 34 -7.53 -11.19 2.21
C PRO A 34 -7.23 -9.89 1.48
N GLY A 35 -8.12 -8.91 1.67
CA GLY A 35 -7.93 -7.58 1.11
C GLY A 35 -6.68 -6.91 1.71
N PRO A 36 -6.16 -5.85 1.08
CA PRO A 36 -5.06 -5.08 1.65
C PRO A 36 -5.42 -4.62 3.06
N VAL A 37 -4.44 -4.68 3.97
CA VAL A 37 -4.59 -4.18 5.33
C VAL A 37 -4.99 -2.70 5.25
N ARG A 38 -6.09 -2.33 5.93
CA ARG A 38 -6.47 -0.92 6.04
C ARG A 38 -5.44 -0.20 6.89
N ILE A 39 -4.58 0.59 6.24
CA ILE A 39 -3.64 1.47 6.94
C ILE A 39 -4.41 2.70 7.42
N LYS A 40 -4.33 2.98 8.72
CA LYS A 40 -4.91 4.20 9.30
C LYS A 40 -4.14 5.40 8.75
N ARG A 41 -4.81 6.31 8.04
CA ARG A 41 -4.21 7.60 7.67
C ARG A 41 -4.04 8.42 8.94
N LEU A 42 -2.80 8.57 9.39
CA LEU A 42 -2.45 9.46 10.49
C LEU A 42 -2.65 10.90 10.02
N ARG A 43 -3.68 11.58 10.55
CA ARG A 43 -3.92 13.02 10.33
C ARG A 43 -3.47 13.78 11.58
N GLY A 44 -2.79 14.90 11.40
CA GLY A 44 -2.36 15.76 12.52
C GLY A 44 -1.15 15.24 13.31
N VAL A 45 -0.40 14.28 12.75
CA VAL A 45 0.92 13.94 13.30
C VAL A 45 1.90 15.03 12.89
N VAL A 46 2.63 15.57 13.86
CA VAL A 46 3.72 16.52 13.60
C VAL A 46 4.76 15.80 12.74
N THR A 47 4.80 16.16 11.46
CA THR A 47 5.87 15.75 10.55
C THR A 47 6.99 16.76 10.64
N ALA A 48 8.22 16.31 10.45
CA ALA A 48 9.34 17.23 10.30
C ALA A 48 9.06 18.21 9.14
N ASP A 49 9.50 19.46 9.29
CA ASP A 49 9.37 20.46 8.25
C ASP A 49 10.13 20.04 6.99
N ASP A 50 9.53 20.28 5.83
CA ASP A 50 10.19 20.06 4.54
C ASP A 50 11.20 21.18 4.28
N LEU A 51 12.40 21.03 4.85
CA LEU A 51 13.48 22.02 4.77
C LEU A 51 13.90 22.34 3.33
N VAL A 52 13.61 21.45 2.37
CA VAL A 52 14.00 21.62 0.96
C VAL A 52 12.82 21.93 0.05
N ASN A 53 11.58 22.03 0.57
CA ASN A 53 10.36 22.24 -0.22
C ASN A 53 10.27 21.31 -1.45
N ARG A 54 10.63 20.03 -1.28
CA ARG A 54 10.75 19.01 -2.34
C ARG A 54 11.67 19.39 -3.52
N LYS A 55 12.58 20.35 -3.35
CA LYS A 55 13.59 20.74 -4.35
C LYS A 55 14.89 19.99 -4.07
N PHE A 56 15.08 18.86 -4.76
CA PHE A 56 16.26 17.99 -4.59
C PHE A 56 17.42 18.32 -5.54
N HIS A 57 17.19 19.10 -6.61
CA HIS A 57 18.22 19.47 -7.58
C HIS A 57 19.28 20.42 -6.99
N ARG A 58 20.58 20.18 -7.28
CA ARG A 58 21.74 20.98 -6.84
C ARG A 58 22.74 21.14 -7.98
N LEU A 59 23.55 22.20 -7.94
CA LEU A 59 24.49 22.56 -9.01
C LEU A 59 25.86 21.88 -8.83
N ALA A 60 26.23 21.57 -7.58
CA ALA A 60 27.49 20.93 -7.26
C ALA A 60 27.32 19.79 -6.23
N PRO A 61 28.28 18.84 -6.17
CA PRO A 61 28.36 17.88 -5.07
C PRO A 61 28.47 18.58 -3.71
N ASN A 62 28.05 17.89 -2.65
CA ASN A 62 28.09 18.37 -1.24
C ASN A 62 27.17 19.56 -0.89
N GLU A 63 26.25 19.96 -1.77
CA GLU A 63 25.26 21.02 -1.49
C GLU A 63 23.94 20.51 -0.85
N LEU A 64 23.68 19.20 -0.92
CA LEU A 64 22.56 18.55 -0.25
C LEU A 64 22.92 17.09 0.05
N TRP A 65 22.67 16.67 1.27
CA TRP A 65 22.77 15.29 1.71
C TRP A 65 21.37 14.81 2.04
N VAL A 66 20.96 13.70 1.43
CA VAL A 66 19.67 13.08 1.67
C VAL A 66 19.93 11.65 2.12
N THR A 67 19.37 11.28 3.25
CA THR A 67 19.31 9.89 3.70
C THR A 67 17.89 9.57 4.13
N ASP A 68 17.46 8.33 3.94
CA ASP A 68 16.25 7.83 4.55
C ASP A 68 16.52 7.37 5.99
N ILE A 69 15.53 7.53 6.86
CA ILE A 69 15.60 6.96 8.22
C ILE A 69 14.79 5.67 8.20
N THR A 70 15.48 4.55 8.35
CA THR A 70 14.85 3.24 8.45
C THR A 70 14.56 2.90 9.92
N GLN A 71 13.37 2.36 10.19
CA GLN A 71 12.94 1.95 11.53
C GLN A 71 13.09 0.45 11.70
N HIS A 72 13.84 0.04 12.72
CA HIS A 72 14.03 -1.36 13.11
C HIS A 72 13.37 -1.63 14.46
N ARG A 73 12.50 -2.64 14.50
CA ARG A 73 11.84 -3.05 15.74
C ARG A 73 12.79 -3.89 16.60
N THR A 74 13.02 -3.48 17.84
CA THR A 74 13.76 -4.27 18.85
C THR A 74 12.88 -4.64 20.02
N ARG A 75 13.41 -5.42 20.98
CA ARG A 75 12.70 -5.73 22.23
C ARG A 75 12.48 -4.49 23.11
N GLU A 76 13.38 -3.53 23.04
CA GLU A 76 13.38 -2.33 23.90
C GLU A 76 12.63 -1.15 23.28
N GLY A 77 12.35 -1.19 21.96
CA GLY A 77 11.66 -0.10 21.29
C GLY A 77 11.84 -0.09 19.78
N TRP A 78 11.90 1.11 19.22
CA TRP A 78 12.25 1.36 17.83
C TRP A 78 13.66 1.94 17.77
N LEU A 79 14.52 1.31 16.98
CA LEU A 79 15.79 1.89 16.56
C LEU A 79 15.60 2.61 15.23
N TYR A 80 16.19 3.79 15.11
CA TYR A 80 16.16 4.62 13.92
C TYR A 80 17.58 4.70 13.38
N CYS A 81 17.80 4.21 12.16
CA CYS A 81 19.11 4.20 11.49
C CYS A 81 19.06 5.06 10.23
N CYS A 82 20.16 5.75 9.94
CA CYS A 82 20.37 6.63 8.79
C CYS A 82 21.59 6.21 7.95
#